data_AF-A0A7I8KIT2-F1
#
_entry.id   AF-A0A7I8KIT2-F1
#
_cell.length_a   1.000
_cell.length_b   1.000
_cell.length_c   1.000
_cell.angle_alpha   90.00
_cell.angle_beta   90.00
_cell.angle_gamma   90.00
#
_symmetry.space_group_name_H-M   'P 1'
#
loop_
_entity.id
_entity.type
_entity.pdbx_description
1 polymer ?
#
loop_
_entity_poly.entity_id
_entity_poly.type
_entity_poly.pdbx_seq_one_letter_code
_entity_poly.pdbx_strand_id
1 'polypeptide(L)'
;MAQKNITKETKGQQWSRSLCDVLENAVDRHFNRYPLHTSVDPALLLVGNFVPVDEMPPTPCPIVKGSIPECLRGGAYIHNGPNPRQYPRDPHHLFDGDGMLHSLLLPRGDSDGSHAVLCSRYSRTEIFGLGGLRGTARVGVVLNRVLAGQMDPTEGMGPARTSVSFFLENIFVLGEADRPFTVYLSPEDGDLLSKERRDLGGKLAKGGSVNHKQDRGSGEIFTKQD
;
A
#
# COMPACT_ATOMS: atom_id res chain seq x y z
N MET A 1 12.30 6.41 -21.62
CA MET A 1 11.93 7.69 -20.97
C MET A 1 10.50 8.05 -21.35
N ALA A 2 9.53 7.84 -20.47
CA ALA A 2 8.18 8.38 -20.64
C ALA A 2 8.01 9.50 -19.63
N GLN A 3 8.18 10.75 -20.06
CA GLN A 3 7.81 11.93 -19.29
C GLN A 3 6.29 11.88 -19.07
N LYS A 4 5.86 11.65 -17.82
CA LYS A 4 4.48 11.90 -17.42
C LYS A 4 4.21 13.39 -17.62
N ASN A 5 3.31 13.71 -18.54
CA ASN A 5 2.74 15.05 -18.66
C ASN A 5 1.97 15.36 -17.36
N ILE A 6 2.59 16.11 -16.45
CA ILE A 6 1.92 16.67 -15.29
C ILE A 6 0.98 17.76 -15.82
N THR A 7 -0.29 17.42 -15.98
CA THR A 7 -1.33 18.38 -16.34
C THR A 7 -1.44 19.39 -15.19
N LYS A 8 -1.17 20.68 -15.47
CA LYS A 8 -1.30 21.73 -14.46
C LYS A 8 -2.75 21.82 -14.00
N GLU A 9 -2.96 21.77 -12.69
CA GLU A 9 -4.29 21.96 -12.10
C GLU A 9 -4.87 23.31 -12.43
N THR A 10 -6.17 23.30 -12.70
CA THR A 10 -6.96 24.53 -12.87
C THR A 10 -7.13 25.23 -11.53
N LYS A 11 -7.33 26.56 -11.56
CA LYS A 11 -7.67 27.32 -10.35
C LYS A 11 -8.90 26.74 -9.64
N GLY A 12 -9.91 26.30 -10.39
CA GLY A 12 -11.11 25.65 -9.82
C GLY A 12 -10.79 24.38 -9.03
N GLN A 13 -9.87 23.54 -9.54
CA GLN A 13 -9.41 22.34 -8.83
C GLN A 13 -8.63 22.69 -7.56
N GLN A 14 -7.76 23.71 -7.60
CA GLN A 14 -7.02 24.16 -6.41
C GLN A 14 -7.94 24.70 -5.31
N TRP A 15 -8.94 25.51 -5.68
CA TRP A 15 -9.95 26.02 -4.73
C TRP A 15 -10.76 24.88 -4.13
N SER A 16 -11.18 23.91 -4.94
CA SER A 16 -11.91 22.73 -4.48
C SER A 16 -11.09 21.88 -3.50
N ARG A 17 -9.79 21.67 -3.75
CA ARG A 17 -8.90 20.98 -2.80
C ARG A 17 -8.81 21.69 -1.47
N SER A 18 -8.55 22.99 -1.49
CA SER A 18 -8.47 23.82 -0.29
C SER A 18 -9.76 23.74 0.54
N LEU A 19 -10.92 23.76 -0.11
CA LEU A 19 -12.21 23.57 0.56
C LEU A 19 -12.34 22.18 1.20
N CYS A 20 -11.96 21.11 0.50
CA CYS A 20 -11.96 19.75 1.05
C CYS A 20 -11.07 19.66 2.30
N ASP A 21 -9.87 20.24 2.24
CA ASP A 21 -8.93 20.24 3.37
C ASP A 21 -9.49 21.02 4.57
N VAL A 22 -10.18 22.15 4.34
CA VAL A 22 -10.86 22.90 5.42
C VAL A 22 -11.98 22.08 6.06
N LEU A 23 -12.78 21.39 5.26
CA LEU A 23 -13.86 20.52 5.75
C LEU A 23 -13.31 19.32 6.53
N GLU A 24 -12.24 18.68 6.06
CA GLU A 24 -11.54 17.62 6.80
C GLU A 24 -11.09 18.12 8.18
N ASN A 25 -10.39 19.26 8.23
CA ASN A 25 -9.93 19.83 9.49
C ASN A 25 -11.09 20.19 10.45
N ALA A 26 -12.25 20.58 9.93
CA ALA A 26 -13.43 20.88 10.74
C ALA A 26 -14.07 19.61 11.32
N VAL A 27 -14.15 18.54 10.51
CA VAL A 27 -14.58 17.21 10.94
C VAL A 27 -13.66 16.70 12.06
N ASP A 28 -12.35 16.74 11.84
CA ASP A 28 -11.38 16.21 12.80
C ASP A 28 -11.48 16.94 14.15
N ARG A 29 -11.60 18.28 14.15
CA ARG A 29 -11.81 19.06 15.39
C ARG A 29 -13.11 18.72 16.11
N HIS A 30 -14.19 18.46 15.37
CA HIS A 30 -15.50 18.19 15.96
C HIS A 30 -15.58 16.80 16.57
N PHE A 31 -14.94 15.80 15.93
CA PHE A 31 -15.06 14.42 16.34
C PHE A 31 -13.94 13.93 17.26
N ASN A 32 -12.75 14.53 17.24
CA ASN A 32 -11.65 14.11 18.09
C ASN A 32 -11.86 14.57 19.54
N ARG A 33 -12.25 13.62 20.39
CA ARG A 33 -12.31 13.80 21.84
C ARG A 33 -10.94 13.48 22.42
N TYR A 34 -10.26 14.50 22.94
CA TYR A 34 -9.00 14.33 23.66
C TYR A 34 -9.26 14.12 25.16
N PRO A 35 -8.42 13.32 25.86
CA PRO A 35 -7.29 12.56 25.33
C PRO A 35 -7.75 11.32 24.55
N LEU A 36 -6.96 10.92 23.54
CA LEU A 36 -7.21 9.70 22.77
C LEU A 36 -6.87 8.46 23.61
N HIS A 37 -7.53 7.34 23.31
CA HIS A 37 -7.14 6.06 23.88
C HIS A 37 -5.80 5.61 23.29
N THR A 38 -4.95 4.98 24.11
CA THR A 38 -3.58 4.60 23.73
C THR A 38 -3.51 3.71 22.48
N SER A 39 -4.51 2.85 22.29
CA SER A 39 -4.62 1.97 21.11
C SER A 39 -4.94 2.67 19.80
N VAL A 40 -5.20 3.98 19.83
CA VAL A 40 -5.50 4.80 18.65
C VAL A 40 -4.78 6.15 18.65
N ASP A 41 -3.86 6.38 19.59
CA ASP A 41 -3.10 7.65 19.64
C ASP A 41 -1.86 7.56 18.75
N PRO A 42 -1.80 8.29 17.62
CA PRO A 42 -0.64 8.25 16.72
C PRO A 42 0.67 8.62 17.42
N ALA A 43 0.62 9.49 18.43
CA ALA A 43 1.81 9.94 19.16
C ALA A 43 2.41 8.82 20.03
N LEU A 44 1.62 7.81 20.38
CA LEU A 44 2.08 6.65 21.14
C LEU A 44 2.33 5.43 20.24
N LEU A 45 1.65 5.33 19.10
CA LEU A 45 1.74 4.19 18.20
C LEU A 45 2.84 4.33 17.14
N LEU A 46 3.04 5.53 16.59
CA LEU A 46 4.01 5.79 15.51
C LEU A 46 5.34 6.27 16.10
N VAL A 47 5.95 5.45 16.94
CA VAL A 47 7.23 5.72 17.61
C VAL A 47 8.21 4.55 17.43
N GLY A 48 9.51 4.83 17.52
CA GLY A 48 10.55 3.81 17.35
C GLY A 48 10.48 3.15 15.97
N ASN A 49 10.35 1.83 15.93
CA ASN A 49 10.30 1.05 14.68
C ASN A 49 8.96 1.17 13.93
N PHE A 50 7.95 1.82 14.51
CA PHE A 50 6.65 2.05 13.89
C PHE A 50 6.52 3.46 13.28
N VAL A 51 7.60 4.25 13.29
CA VAL A 51 7.63 5.53 12.59
C VAL A 51 7.51 5.27 11.09
N PRO A 52 6.64 6.01 10.36
CA PRO A 52 6.54 5.85 8.92
C PRO A 52 7.87 6.15 8.23
N VAL A 53 8.19 5.39 7.18
CA VAL A 53 9.39 5.61 6.37
C VAL A 53 9.02 6.01 4.94
N ASP A 54 9.92 6.73 4.29
CA ASP A 54 9.78 7.12 2.89
C ASP A 54 10.05 5.95 1.94
N GLU A 55 9.66 6.13 0.66
CA GLU A 55 10.07 5.20 -0.38
C GLU A 55 11.59 5.17 -0.52
N MET A 56 12.11 3.98 -0.81
CA MET A 56 13.51 3.78 -1.06
C MET A 56 13.69 3.22 -2.48
N PRO A 57 14.41 3.93 -3.36
CA PRO A 57 14.74 3.39 -4.67
C PRO A 57 15.59 2.12 -4.52
N PRO A 58 15.72 1.32 -5.60
CA PRO A 58 16.54 0.12 -5.53
C PRO A 58 17.95 0.46 -5.04
N THR A 59 18.27 -0.06 -3.87
CA THR A 59 19.46 0.31 -3.12
C THR A 59 20.30 -0.95 -2.88
N PRO A 60 21.54 -0.99 -3.39
CA PRO A 60 22.45 -2.11 -3.13
C PRO A 60 22.70 -2.29 -1.62
N CYS A 61 22.55 -3.53 -1.17
CA CYS A 61 22.74 -3.96 0.21
C CYS A 61 23.86 -5.02 0.24
N PRO A 62 25.09 -4.64 0.64
CA PRO A 62 26.21 -5.57 0.69
C PRO A 62 26.02 -6.62 1.78
N ILE A 63 26.50 -7.83 1.52
CA ILE A 63 26.50 -8.93 2.50
C ILE A 63 27.60 -8.65 3.52
N VAL A 64 27.22 -8.35 4.77
CA VAL A 64 28.18 -8.01 5.83
C VAL A 64 28.82 -9.24 6.45
N LYS A 65 28.10 -10.37 6.51
CA LYS A 65 28.55 -11.62 7.16
C LYS A 65 27.92 -12.84 6.51
N GLY A 66 28.73 -13.89 6.30
CA GLY A 66 28.29 -15.16 5.72
C GLY A 66 28.11 -15.07 4.20
N SER A 67 27.39 -16.05 3.64
CA SER A 67 27.05 -16.13 2.21
C SER A 67 25.59 -16.49 2.03
N ILE A 68 25.01 -16.10 0.88
CA ILE A 68 23.62 -16.43 0.54
C ILE A 68 23.59 -17.88 0.00
N PRO A 69 22.78 -18.77 0.59
CA PRO A 69 22.61 -20.13 0.11
C PRO A 69 22.23 -20.19 -1.37
N GLU A 70 22.79 -21.13 -2.11
CA GLU A 70 22.58 -21.27 -3.55
C GLU A 70 21.09 -21.42 -3.91
N CYS A 71 20.31 -22.13 -3.08
CA CYS A 71 18.87 -22.30 -3.27
C CYS A 71 18.04 -21.02 -3.14
N LEU A 72 18.60 -19.94 -2.60
CA LEU A 72 17.93 -18.63 -2.46
C LEU A 72 18.37 -17.62 -3.53
N ARG A 73 19.40 -17.93 -4.32
CA ARG A 73 19.96 -17.00 -5.31
C ARG A 73 18.94 -16.66 -6.39
N GLY A 74 18.85 -15.38 -6.73
CA GLY A 74 17.86 -14.86 -7.67
C GLY A 74 16.41 -14.87 -7.15
N GLY A 75 16.19 -15.34 -5.92
CA GLY A 75 14.91 -15.22 -5.24
C GLY A 75 14.67 -13.81 -4.68
N ALA A 76 13.45 -13.56 -4.23
CA ALA A 76 13.09 -12.30 -3.59
C ALA A 76 12.26 -12.52 -2.34
N TYR A 77 12.54 -11.74 -1.31
CA TYR A 77 11.67 -11.59 -0.15
C TYR A 77 10.83 -10.33 -0.33
N ILE A 78 9.52 -10.41 -0.13
CA ILE A 78 8.62 -9.27 -0.23
C ILE A 78 7.74 -9.24 1.02
N HIS A 79 7.68 -8.09 1.66
CA HIS A 79 6.86 -7.83 2.83
C HIS A 79 5.93 -6.65 2.55
N ASN A 80 4.70 -6.74 3.03
CA ASN A 80 3.71 -5.66 2.97
C ASN A 80 3.34 -5.23 4.37
N GLY A 81 3.04 -3.95 4.54
CA GLY A 81 2.53 -3.45 5.80
C GLY A 81 1.94 -2.04 5.69
N PRO A 82 1.24 -1.62 6.75
CA PRO A 82 0.78 -0.25 6.90
C PRO A 82 1.95 0.71 7.12
N ASN A 83 2.01 1.76 6.32
CA ASN A 83 2.94 2.87 6.45
C ASN A 83 2.22 4.17 6.04
N PRO A 84 1.79 5.02 6.98
CA PRO A 84 1.10 6.27 6.65
C PRO A 84 2.00 7.23 5.86
N ARG A 85 1.57 7.66 4.66
CA ARG A 85 2.31 8.69 3.88
C ARG A 85 2.36 10.06 4.55
N GLN A 86 1.34 10.34 5.35
CA GLN A 86 1.21 11.57 6.10
C GLN A 86 0.93 11.23 7.55
N TYR A 87 1.52 12.00 8.46
CA TYR A 87 1.31 11.81 9.89
C TYR A 87 -0.18 11.99 10.22
N PRO A 88 -0.86 10.97 10.79
CA PRO A 88 -2.28 11.04 11.08
C PRO A 88 -2.60 12.15 12.09
N ARG A 89 -3.61 12.97 11.79
CA ARG A 89 -4.12 14.00 12.72
C ARG A 89 -5.29 13.51 13.57
N ASP A 90 -5.73 12.29 13.31
CA ASP A 90 -6.88 11.62 13.91
C ASP A 90 -6.45 10.36 14.64
N PRO A 91 -7.37 9.77 15.43
CA PRO A 91 -7.19 8.42 15.93
C PRO A 91 -6.75 7.47 14.82
N HIS A 92 -5.64 6.79 15.06
CA HIS A 92 -4.94 5.96 14.09
C HIS A 92 -4.68 4.60 14.70
N HIS A 93 -5.17 3.53 14.08
CA HIS A 93 -4.80 2.19 14.49
C HIS A 93 -3.51 1.76 13.78
N LEU A 94 -2.73 0.85 14.38
CA LEU A 94 -1.52 0.28 13.75
C LEU A 94 -1.76 -0.43 12.41
N PHE A 95 -3.02 -0.76 12.10
CA PHE A 95 -3.41 -1.37 10.82
C PHE A 95 -3.90 -0.34 9.79
N ASP A 96 -4.02 0.93 10.20
CA ASP A 96 -4.31 2.06 9.34
C ASP A 96 -3.03 2.55 8.63
N GLY A 97 -3.16 3.31 7.54
CA GLY A 97 -2.02 3.88 6.80
C GLY A 97 -2.13 3.70 5.29
N ASP A 98 -1.03 3.76 4.57
CA ASP A 98 -0.96 3.34 3.16
C ASP A 98 -0.25 1.99 3.08
N GLY A 99 -0.54 1.18 2.06
CA GLY A 99 0.23 -0.05 1.81
C GLY A 99 1.62 0.31 1.35
N MET A 100 2.64 -0.25 1.98
CA MET A 100 4.02 -0.17 1.50
C MET A 100 4.65 -1.53 1.41
N LEU A 101 5.24 -1.78 0.25
CA LEU A 101 5.95 -3.00 -0.08
C LEU A 101 7.43 -2.75 0.13
N HIS A 102 8.07 -3.69 0.83
CA HIS A 102 9.50 -3.79 0.95
C HIS A 102 9.94 -5.07 0.25
N SER A 103 10.84 -4.97 -0.73
CA SER A 103 11.46 -6.13 -1.37
C SER A 103 12.94 -6.19 -1.09
N LEU A 104 13.45 -7.41 -0.94
CA LEU A 104 14.87 -7.72 -0.96
C LEU A 104 15.10 -8.73 -2.08
N LEU A 105 15.63 -8.27 -3.22
CA LEU A 105 16.03 -9.13 -4.32
C LEU A 105 17.43 -9.69 -4.03
N LEU A 106 17.55 -11.01 -4.00
CA LEU A 106 18.81 -11.69 -3.71
C LEU A 106 19.65 -11.81 -4.99
N PRO A 107 20.98 -11.65 -4.88
CA PRO A 107 21.86 -11.76 -6.03
C PRO A 107 21.77 -13.16 -6.66
N ARG A 108 21.96 -13.22 -7.98
CA ARG A 108 21.99 -14.48 -8.74
C ARG A 108 23.32 -15.23 -8.58
N GLY A 109 24.39 -14.51 -8.29
CA GLY A 109 25.75 -15.05 -8.14
C GLY A 109 26.31 -14.83 -6.74
N ASP A 110 27.53 -15.32 -6.55
CA ASP A 110 28.31 -15.23 -5.30
C ASP A 110 29.66 -14.52 -5.53
N SER A 111 29.78 -13.79 -6.64
CA SER A 111 30.99 -13.06 -6.97
C SER A 111 31.14 -11.86 -6.05
N ASP A 112 32.38 -11.49 -5.77
CA ASP A 112 32.71 -10.24 -5.08
C ASP A 112 32.08 -9.06 -5.84
N GLY A 113 31.24 -8.27 -5.15
CA GLY A 113 30.42 -7.21 -5.75
C GLY A 113 28.97 -7.60 -6.12
N SER A 114 28.56 -8.86 -5.94
CA SER A 114 27.14 -9.22 -6.00
C SER A 114 26.42 -8.77 -4.72
N HIS A 115 25.38 -7.94 -4.88
CA HIS A 115 24.67 -7.33 -3.77
C HIS A 115 23.20 -7.71 -3.82
N ALA A 116 22.58 -7.89 -2.65
CA ALA A 116 21.14 -7.87 -2.58
C ALA A 116 20.65 -6.46 -2.89
N VAL A 117 19.43 -6.31 -3.38
CA VAL A 117 18.84 -4.99 -3.66
C VAL A 117 17.59 -4.83 -2.82
N LEU A 118 17.59 -3.81 -1.97
CA LEU A 118 16.45 -3.42 -1.15
C LEU A 118 15.68 -2.31 -1.87
N CYS A 119 14.36 -2.46 -2.00
CA CYS A 119 13.49 -1.45 -2.56
C CYS A 119 12.25 -1.30 -1.68
N SER A 120 11.73 -0.07 -1.57
CA SER A 120 10.50 0.21 -0.82
C SER A 120 9.61 1.16 -1.62
N ARG A 121 8.38 0.73 -1.87
CA ARG A 121 7.42 1.43 -2.74
C ARG A 121 6.03 1.33 -2.16
N TYR A 122 5.29 2.43 -2.20
CA TYR A 122 3.88 2.40 -1.85
C TYR A 122 3.08 1.61 -2.89
N SER A 123 2.09 0.87 -2.41
CA SER A 123 1.01 0.38 -3.25
C SER A 123 0.29 1.58 -3.86
N ARG A 124 0.03 1.54 -5.17
CA ARG A 124 -0.80 2.56 -5.82
C ARG A 124 -2.26 2.36 -5.39
N THR A 125 -2.63 2.98 -4.29
CA THR A 125 -3.99 2.98 -3.73
C THR A 125 -4.45 4.41 -3.53
N GLU A 126 -5.69 4.71 -3.92
CA GLU A 126 -6.27 6.05 -3.77
C GLU A 126 -7.17 6.12 -2.53
N ILE A 127 -6.64 6.05 -1.29
CA ILE A 127 -7.53 6.09 -0.10
C ILE A 127 -7.02 6.81 1.13
N PHE A 128 -7.86 7.77 1.54
CA PHE A 128 -8.03 8.31 2.90
C PHE A 128 -9.08 7.48 3.68
N GLY A 129 -8.83 7.13 4.95
CA GLY A 129 -9.67 6.21 5.74
C GLY A 129 -11.14 6.62 5.91
N LEU A 130 -12.06 5.68 5.62
CA LEU A 130 -13.54 5.86 5.59
C LEU A 130 -14.32 5.04 6.66
N GLY A 131 -13.73 4.70 7.82
CA GLY A 131 -14.41 3.91 8.86
C GLY A 131 -15.27 4.69 9.87
N GLY A 132 -16.48 4.20 10.19
CA GLY A 132 -17.32 4.64 11.34
C GLY A 132 -18.27 5.84 11.08
N LEU A 133 -18.95 6.36 12.12
CA LEU A 133 -19.76 7.60 12.08
C LEU A 133 -18.98 8.82 11.58
N ARG A 134 -17.65 8.78 11.74
CA ARG A 134 -16.67 9.74 11.21
C ARG A 134 -16.42 9.53 9.71
N GLY A 135 -16.44 8.27 9.28
CA GLY A 135 -16.49 7.88 7.87
C GLY A 135 -17.66 8.54 7.14
N THR A 136 -18.84 8.69 7.76
CA THR A 136 -20.00 9.35 7.14
C THR A 136 -19.79 10.85 6.88
N ALA A 137 -19.10 11.56 7.77
CA ALA A 137 -18.71 12.96 7.51
C ALA A 137 -17.64 13.06 6.41
N ARG A 138 -16.73 12.07 6.36
CA ARG A 138 -15.72 11.92 5.30
C ARG A 138 -16.32 11.49 3.96
N VAL A 139 -17.47 10.81 3.93
CA VAL A 139 -18.22 10.53 2.68
C VAL A 139 -18.56 11.83 1.96
N GLY A 140 -18.92 12.90 2.70
CA GLY A 140 -19.17 14.20 2.09
C GLY A 140 -17.93 14.81 1.44
N VAL A 141 -16.77 14.69 2.07
CA VAL A 141 -15.49 15.15 1.50
C VAL A 141 -15.07 14.29 0.31
N VAL A 142 -15.17 12.98 0.43
CA VAL A 142 -14.85 12.01 -0.62
C VAL A 142 -15.75 12.22 -1.83
N LEU A 143 -17.06 12.43 -1.63
CA LEU A 143 -17.99 12.75 -2.69
C LEU A 143 -17.60 14.06 -3.39
N ASN A 144 -17.21 15.09 -2.63
CA ASN A 144 -16.71 16.34 -3.22
C ASN A 144 -15.41 16.12 -4.02
N ARG A 145 -14.47 15.30 -3.53
CA ARG A 145 -13.24 14.95 -4.25
C ARG A 145 -13.55 14.19 -5.54
N VAL A 146 -14.50 13.26 -5.53
CA VAL A 146 -14.97 12.55 -6.72
C VAL A 146 -15.62 13.51 -7.72
N LEU A 147 -16.56 14.36 -7.27
CA LEU A 147 -17.23 15.36 -8.12
C LEU A 147 -16.24 16.39 -8.70
N ALA A 148 -15.17 16.71 -7.97
CA ALA A 148 -14.11 17.60 -8.42
C ALA A 148 -13.08 16.93 -9.36
N GLY A 149 -13.25 15.64 -9.67
CA GLY A 149 -12.31 14.86 -10.49
C GLY A 149 -10.95 14.66 -9.82
N GLN A 150 -10.89 14.75 -8.48
CA GLN A 150 -9.67 14.55 -7.69
C GLN A 150 -9.49 13.10 -7.24
N MET A 151 -10.51 12.27 -7.43
CA MET A 151 -10.52 10.85 -7.07
C MET A 151 -11.41 10.09 -8.06
N ASP A 152 -10.94 8.93 -8.52
CA ASP A 152 -11.76 8.03 -9.35
C ASP A 152 -12.20 6.82 -8.53
N PRO A 153 -13.50 6.71 -8.17
CA PRO A 153 -13.98 5.60 -7.36
C PRO A 153 -13.95 4.25 -8.09
N THR A 154 -13.83 4.24 -9.42
CA THR A 154 -13.80 3.01 -10.23
C THR A 154 -12.47 2.26 -10.13
N GLU A 155 -11.41 2.97 -9.74
CA GLU A 155 -10.04 2.48 -9.54
C GLU A 155 -9.84 1.73 -8.23
N GLY A 156 -10.89 1.49 -7.44
CA GLY A 156 -10.83 0.69 -6.21
C GLY A 156 -10.33 1.47 -4.99
N MET A 157 -11.04 1.26 -3.88
CA MET A 157 -10.99 2.11 -2.69
C MET A 157 -10.45 1.41 -1.42
N GLY A 158 -9.56 0.44 -1.58
CA GLY A 158 -8.86 -0.20 -0.49
C GLY A 158 -7.37 0.10 -0.51
N PRO A 159 -6.73 0.05 0.66
CA PRO A 159 -5.36 0.49 0.83
C PRO A 159 -4.34 -0.65 0.69
N ALA A 160 -4.81 -1.89 0.43
CA ALA A 160 -4.02 -3.06 0.09
C ALA A 160 -2.76 -3.27 0.95
N ARG A 161 -2.96 -3.22 2.27
CA ARG A 161 -1.93 -3.27 3.32
C ARG A 161 -1.71 -4.66 3.93
N THR A 162 -2.58 -5.62 3.62
CA THR A 162 -2.82 -6.73 4.55
C THR A 162 -1.96 -7.95 4.25
N SER A 163 -1.76 -8.30 2.99
CA SER A 163 -0.90 -9.43 2.64
C SER A 163 -0.35 -9.36 1.23
N VAL A 164 0.65 -10.19 0.95
CA VAL A 164 1.26 -10.41 -0.36
C VAL A 164 1.30 -11.90 -0.64
N SER A 165 1.06 -12.29 -1.88
CA SER A 165 1.18 -13.69 -2.28
C SER A 165 1.58 -13.82 -3.74
N PHE A 166 2.23 -14.95 -4.06
CA PHE A 166 2.70 -15.25 -5.40
C PHE A 166 1.90 -16.42 -5.96
N PHE A 167 1.17 -16.18 -7.04
CA PHE A 167 0.45 -17.23 -7.75
C PHE A 167 0.18 -16.82 -9.20
N LEU A 168 -0.06 -17.80 -10.08
CA LEU A 168 -0.25 -17.56 -11.52
C LEU A 168 0.87 -16.68 -12.10
N GLU A 169 2.12 -16.89 -11.66
CA GLU A 169 3.30 -16.12 -12.07
C GLU A 169 3.24 -14.61 -11.77
N ASN A 170 2.34 -14.19 -10.87
CA ASN A 170 2.15 -12.80 -10.50
C ASN A 170 2.28 -12.62 -8.98
N ILE A 171 2.80 -11.46 -8.57
CA ILE A 171 2.79 -11.03 -7.18
C ILE A 171 1.51 -10.22 -6.97
N PHE A 172 0.65 -10.70 -6.08
CA PHE A 172 -0.59 -10.03 -5.70
C PHE A 172 -0.46 -9.41 -4.32
N VAL A 173 -0.94 -8.18 -4.22
CA VAL A 173 -1.06 -7.45 -2.96
C VAL A 173 -2.54 -7.34 -2.62
N LEU A 174 -2.89 -7.77 -1.42
CA LEU A 174 -4.27 -7.95 -0.99
C LEU A 174 -4.65 -6.92 0.08
N GLY A 175 -5.90 -6.48 0.04
CA GLY A 175 -6.55 -5.73 1.11
C GLY A 175 -7.97 -6.25 1.30
N GLU A 176 -8.43 -6.29 2.55
CA GLU A 176 -9.70 -6.93 2.91
C GLU A 176 -10.91 -6.32 2.19
N ALA A 177 -10.87 -5.00 1.96
CA ALA A 177 -12.01 -4.25 1.44
C ALA A 177 -11.96 -4.00 -0.08
N ASP A 178 -10.98 -4.55 -0.81
CA ASP A 178 -10.79 -4.18 -2.22
C ASP A 178 -10.15 -5.26 -3.09
N ARG A 179 -10.24 -5.05 -4.40
CA ARG A 179 -9.67 -5.93 -5.41
C ARG A 179 -8.15 -5.99 -5.27
N PRO A 180 -7.57 -7.19 -5.42
CA PRO A 180 -6.12 -7.34 -5.39
C PRO A 180 -5.48 -6.60 -6.56
N PHE A 181 -4.28 -6.09 -6.35
CA PHE A 181 -3.50 -5.49 -7.42
C PHE A 181 -2.19 -6.24 -7.62
N THR A 182 -1.71 -6.21 -8.85
CA THR A 182 -0.48 -6.92 -9.22
C THR A 182 0.72 -6.01 -9.07
N VAL A 183 1.85 -6.61 -8.69
CA VAL A 183 3.14 -5.93 -8.61
C VAL A 183 4.13 -6.64 -9.48
N TYR A 184 5.01 -5.86 -10.09
CA TYR A 184 6.16 -6.36 -10.81
C TYR A 184 7.42 -6.00 -10.05
N LEU A 185 8.18 -7.02 -9.68
CA LEU A 185 9.55 -6.87 -9.23
C LEU A 185 10.47 -6.99 -10.44
N SER A 186 11.18 -5.92 -10.75
CA SER A 186 12.14 -5.90 -11.84
C SER A 186 13.36 -6.75 -11.46
N PRO A 187 13.69 -7.79 -12.24
CA PRO A 187 14.83 -8.66 -11.95
C PRO A 187 16.17 -8.03 -12.35
N GLU A 188 16.15 -6.90 -13.06
CA GLU A 188 17.35 -6.22 -13.55
C GLU A 188 17.90 -5.25 -12.50
N ASP A 189 17.03 -4.42 -11.93
CA ASP A 189 17.40 -3.37 -11.00
C ASP A 189 16.78 -3.52 -9.60
N GLY A 190 15.83 -4.44 -9.40
CA GLY A 190 15.17 -4.67 -8.11
C GLY A 190 14.01 -3.71 -7.81
N ASP A 191 13.57 -2.88 -8.76
CA ASP A 191 12.45 -1.95 -8.54
C ASP A 191 11.10 -2.65 -8.41
N LEU A 192 10.21 -2.08 -7.60
CA LEU A 192 8.85 -2.55 -7.40
C LEU A 192 7.86 -1.62 -8.09
N LEU A 193 7.11 -2.15 -9.05
CA LEU A 193 6.12 -1.38 -9.80
C LEU A 193 4.73 -1.92 -9.54
N SER A 194 3.88 -1.09 -8.93
CA SER A 194 2.44 -1.34 -8.87
C SER A 194 1.86 -1.31 -10.29
N LYS A 195 1.26 -2.43 -10.71
CA LYS A 195 0.54 -2.57 -11.98
C LYS A 195 -0.95 -2.30 -11.76
N GLU A 196 -1.80 -3.05 -12.44
CA GLU A 196 -3.25 -2.92 -12.44
C GLU A 196 -3.91 -3.77 -11.35
N ARG A 197 -5.12 -3.35 -10.97
CA ARG A 197 -6.04 -4.18 -10.19
C ARG A 197 -6.59 -5.30 -11.06
N ARG A 198 -6.73 -6.49 -10.45
CA ARG A 198 -7.21 -7.69 -11.13
C ARG A 198 -8.49 -8.17 -10.46
N ASP A 199 -9.50 -8.47 -11.26
CA ASP A 199 -10.75 -9.11 -10.82
C ASP A 199 -10.71 -10.66 -10.96
N LEU A 200 -9.54 -11.20 -11.36
CA LEU A 200 -9.30 -12.60 -11.66
C LEU A 200 -10.36 -13.22 -12.61
N GLY A 201 -10.72 -12.50 -13.67
CA GLY A 201 -11.72 -12.95 -14.64
C GLY A 201 -13.14 -12.86 -14.08
N GLY A 202 -13.42 -11.82 -13.30
CA GLY A 202 -14.71 -11.58 -12.65
C GLY A 202 -15.00 -12.44 -11.42
N LYS A 203 -14.08 -13.33 -11.01
CA LYS A 203 -14.27 -14.24 -9.86
C LYS A 203 -14.05 -13.58 -8.50
N LEU A 204 -13.33 -12.45 -8.46
CA LEU A 204 -13.14 -11.61 -7.28
C LEU A 204 -13.70 -10.21 -7.57
N ALA A 205 -15.03 -10.13 -7.66
CA ALA A 205 -15.77 -8.88 -7.92
C ALA A 205 -15.86 -7.96 -6.69
N LYS A 206 -15.63 -8.49 -5.48
CA LYS A 206 -15.53 -7.76 -4.21
C LYS A 206 -14.27 -8.19 -3.48
N GLY A 207 -13.86 -7.41 -2.47
CA GLY A 207 -12.78 -7.80 -1.55
C GLY A 207 -12.97 -9.25 -1.08
N GLY A 208 -11.85 -9.96 -0.92
CA GLY A 208 -11.84 -11.36 -0.50
C GLY A 208 -10.85 -11.57 0.63
N SER A 209 -10.91 -12.74 1.26
CA SER A 209 -10.00 -13.04 2.36
C SER A 209 -8.55 -12.87 1.92
N VAL A 210 -7.83 -12.05 2.69
CA VAL A 210 -6.40 -11.76 2.56
C VAL A 210 -5.51 -12.93 2.95
N ASN A 211 -6.08 -13.99 3.53
CA ASN A 211 -5.40 -15.18 4.03
C ASN A 211 -5.75 -16.43 3.23
N HIS A 212 -5.56 -16.39 1.91
CA HIS A 212 -5.78 -17.56 1.06
C HIS A 212 -4.73 -18.64 1.33
N LYS A 213 -5.09 -19.87 0.99
CA LYS A 213 -4.21 -21.05 1.09
C LYS A 213 -4.02 -21.63 -0.30
N GLN A 214 -2.77 -21.93 -0.64
CA GLN A 214 -2.45 -22.63 -1.88
C GLN A 214 -2.15 -24.10 -1.56
N ASP A 215 -2.83 -25.01 -2.25
CA ASP A 215 -2.48 -26.43 -2.19
C ASP A 215 -1.20 -26.70 -2.98
N ARG A 216 -0.27 -27.44 -2.39
CA ARG A 216 1.04 -27.70 -3.01
C ARG A 216 0.97 -28.73 -4.14
N GLY A 217 -0.01 -29.63 -4.13
CA GLY A 217 -0.15 -30.69 -5.13
C GLY A 217 -0.90 -30.21 -6.37
N SER A 218 -2.06 -29.59 -6.19
CA SER A 218 -2.91 -29.11 -7.28
C SER A 218 -2.56 -27.70 -7.75
N GLY A 219 -1.92 -26.90 -6.89
CA GLY A 219 -1.67 -25.47 -7.14
C GLY A 219 -2.93 -24.59 -6.97
N GLU A 220 -4.06 -25.19 -6.57
CA GLU A 220 -5.32 -24.48 -6.35
C GLU A 220 -5.24 -23.52 -5.17
N ILE A 221 -5.98 -22.41 -5.27
CA ILE A 221 -6.04 -21.37 -4.25
C ILE A 221 -7.42 -21.36 -3.63
N PHE A 222 -7.46 -21.55 -2.33
CA PHE A 222 -8.67 -21.53 -1.52
C PHE A 222 -8.74 -20.20 -0.77
N THR A 223 -9.85 -19.49 -0.97
CA THR A 223 -10.16 -18.26 -0.25
C THR A 223 -11.57 -18.35 0.34
N LYS A 224 -11.78 -17.69 1.47
CA LYS A 224 -13.11 -17.55 2.05
C LYS A 224 -13.82 -16.40 1.34
N GLN A 225 -15.00 -16.66 0.79
CA GLN A 225 -15.94 -15.60 0.41
C GLN A 225 -16.70 -15.19 1.66
N ASP A 226 -16.69 -13.90 1.97
CA ASP A 226 -17.48 -13.28 3.03
C ASP A 226 -18.83 -12.77 2.51
#